data_AF-A0A962AMD0-F1
#
_entry.id   AF-A0A962AMD0-F1
#
_cell.length_a   1.000
_cell.length_b   1.000
_cell.length_c   1.000
_cell.angle_alpha   90.00
_cell.angle_beta   90.00
_cell.angle_gamma   90.00
#
_symmetry.space_group_name_H-M   'P 1'
#
loop_
_entity.id
_entity.type
_entity.pdbx_description
1 polymer ?
#
loop_
_entity_poly.entity_id
_entity_poly.type
_entity_poly.pdbx_seq_one_letter_code
_entity_poly.pdbx_strand_id
1 'polypeptide(L)'
;MLNLSHFGTDRSGSVAVLFSVVALPALMLVGAATDYARVTASKVKLQATVDAAVLAAGLDISGVSDSVLQTRAEAAVATAFPAGSPVRIASVALQTVNNNIVVTVNAETTTNFGRMFGVTRISTTTTAAVPKQTGRKMDVDFLLDASASMGLAATATGRDQLRAAVGCAFACHDPEGGQRISNLQVAQNLGILTRLDVLKNAVGTMIGRIAATQGPRDQYRVAIDTFDDTPHRAVPLTTDLISARQFIQNYSLGGNTSFSGAMPVFNGDVGSQGDGFSTPRKFAIIVTDGVQGRRDRVGGFHPFDARLCDTLKGQGVTVMVLNTRYVPMPMESAYQQTVAPIQSRLEPALMACATTGYYFAATDQAEIDLAFNRIFDAIQARLRLVQ
;
A
#
# COMPACT_ATOMS: atom_id res chain seq x y z
N MET A 1 42.89 72.07 -11.66
CA MET A 1 42.78 71.68 -10.24
C MET A 1 41.70 72.54 -9.62
N LEU A 2 40.48 72.01 -9.48
CA LEU A 2 39.37 72.75 -8.86
C LEU A 2 39.66 72.92 -7.37
N ASN A 3 39.58 74.16 -6.91
CA ASN A 3 39.85 74.59 -5.54
C ASN A 3 38.85 73.95 -4.56
N LEU A 4 39.24 72.84 -3.93
CA LEU A 4 38.51 72.20 -2.81
C LEU A 4 38.48 73.10 -1.55
N SER A 5 39.25 74.19 -1.52
CA SER A 5 39.32 75.16 -0.41
C SER A 5 38.05 76.00 -0.21
N HIS A 6 37.16 76.08 -1.22
CA HIS A 6 35.87 76.75 -1.07
C HIS A 6 34.76 75.87 -0.49
N PHE A 7 34.88 74.54 -0.51
CA PHE A 7 33.84 73.66 0.03
C PHE A 7 33.68 73.79 1.56
N GLY A 8 34.77 74.09 2.27
CA GLY A 8 34.74 74.35 3.72
C GLY A 8 34.34 75.76 4.12
N THR A 9 34.25 76.71 3.17
CA THR A 9 33.97 78.13 3.44
C THR A 9 32.68 78.64 2.79
N ASP A 10 31.99 77.79 2.02
CA ASP A 10 30.71 78.12 1.39
C ASP A 10 29.61 78.30 2.44
N ARG A 11 29.07 79.53 2.53
CA ARG A 11 27.98 79.90 3.44
C ARG A 11 26.60 79.84 2.76
N SER A 12 26.55 79.43 1.49
CA SER A 12 25.29 79.20 0.81
C SER A 12 24.66 77.89 1.32
N GLY A 13 23.57 78.01 2.09
CA GLY A 13 22.93 76.87 2.78
C GLY A 13 22.40 75.75 1.86
N SER A 14 22.51 75.88 0.54
CA SER A 14 22.02 74.92 -0.45
C SER A 14 22.63 73.52 -0.31
N VAL A 15 23.92 73.41 0.02
CA VAL A 15 24.58 72.11 0.24
C VAL A 15 24.04 71.43 1.50
N ALA A 16 23.83 72.18 2.57
CA ALA A 16 23.25 71.66 3.82
C ALA A 16 21.79 71.22 3.63
N VAL A 17 21.01 71.95 2.82
CA VAL A 17 19.62 71.59 2.47
C VAL A 17 19.57 70.31 1.65
N LEU A 18 20.36 70.20 0.57
CA LEU A 18 20.45 68.98 -0.25
C LEU A 18 20.93 67.78 0.56
N PHE A 19 21.96 67.96 1.39
CA PHE A 19 22.46 66.93 2.29
C PHE A 19 21.37 66.45 3.25
N SER A 20 20.63 67.35 3.88
CA SER A 20 19.56 67.00 4.82
C SER A 20 18.42 66.24 4.15
N VAL A 21 18.03 66.65 2.92
CA VAL A 21 16.97 66.00 2.14
C VAL A 21 17.36 64.60 1.69
N VAL A 22 18.64 64.34 1.38
CA VAL A 22 19.13 63.01 0.95
C VAL A 22 19.51 62.13 2.14
N ALA A 23 20.03 62.71 3.22
CA ALA A 23 20.45 61.97 4.41
C ALA A 23 19.27 61.24 5.08
N LEU A 24 18.09 61.86 5.13
CA LEU A 24 16.89 61.25 5.70
C LEU A 24 16.49 59.93 4.98
N PRO A 25 16.20 59.91 3.67
CA PRO A 25 15.85 58.67 2.96
C PRO A 25 17.01 57.66 2.95
N ALA A 26 18.27 58.10 2.91
CA ALA A 26 19.42 57.19 3.01
C ALA A 26 19.46 56.46 4.36
N LEU A 27 19.25 57.18 5.48
CA LEU A 27 19.17 56.58 6.81
C LEU A 27 17.97 55.63 6.94
N MET A 28 16.84 55.96 6.32
CA MET A 28 15.67 55.08 6.27
C MET A 28 15.96 53.78 5.54
N LEU A 29 16.68 53.83 4.41
CA LEU A 29 17.10 52.64 3.66
C LEU A 29 18.05 51.76 4.48
N VAL A 30 19.01 52.36 5.20
CA VAL A 30 19.90 51.62 6.10
C VAL A 30 19.10 50.96 7.24
N GLY A 31 18.14 51.68 7.82
CA GLY A 31 17.25 51.15 8.84
C GLY A 31 16.40 49.98 8.34
N ALA A 32 15.81 50.10 7.15
CA ALA A 32 15.05 49.05 6.50
C ALA A 32 15.92 47.83 6.18
N ALA A 33 17.15 48.02 5.69
CA ALA A 33 18.09 46.94 5.45
C ALA A 33 18.48 46.21 6.75
N THR A 34 18.63 46.94 7.86
CA THR A 34 18.92 46.36 9.18
C THR A 34 17.75 45.53 9.70
N ASP A 35 16.52 46.04 9.57
CA ASP A 35 15.31 45.30 9.95
C ASP A 35 15.10 44.06 9.07
N TYR A 36 15.35 44.17 7.77
CA TYR A 36 15.31 43.04 6.84
C TYR A 36 16.32 41.96 7.22
N ALA A 37 17.56 42.35 7.52
CA ALA A 37 18.60 41.42 7.97
C ALA A 37 18.19 40.71 9.26
N ARG A 38 17.61 41.44 10.23
CA ARG A 38 17.09 40.85 11.48
C ARG A 38 15.96 39.86 11.21
N VAL A 39 14.96 40.23 10.41
CA VAL A 39 13.82 39.35 10.08
C VAL A 39 14.31 38.10 9.37
N THR A 40 15.25 38.25 8.43
CA THR A 40 15.84 37.13 7.69
C THR A 40 16.62 36.20 8.63
N ALA A 41 17.44 36.74 9.53
CA ALA A 41 18.17 35.95 10.52
C ALA A 41 17.23 35.19 11.46
N SER A 42 16.15 35.85 11.93
CA SER A 42 15.10 35.21 12.72
C SER A 42 14.40 34.09 11.95
N LYS A 43 14.09 34.29 10.67
CA LYS A 43 13.48 33.28 9.80
C LYS A 43 14.38 32.06 9.62
N VAL A 44 15.68 32.25 9.40
CA VAL A 44 16.65 31.14 9.28
C VAL A 44 16.75 30.35 10.59
N LYS A 45 16.84 31.03 11.74
CA LYS A 45 16.85 30.37 13.05
C LYS A 45 15.53 29.61 13.31
N LEU A 46 14.39 30.20 12.92
CA LEU A 46 13.09 29.57 13.05
C LEU A 46 13.02 28.30 12.20
N GLN A 47 13.46 28.35 10.94
CA GLN A 47 13.55 27.19 10.06
C GLN A 47 14.40 26.08 10.69
N ALA A 48 15.62 26.38 11.14
CA ALA A 48 16.47 25.38 11.77
C ALA A 48 15.84 24.75 13.02
N THR A 49 15.08 25.54 13.80
CA THR A 49 14.36 25.04 14.99
C THR A 49 13.20 24.12 14.59
N VAL A 50 12.42 24.52 13.59
CA VAL A 50 11.28 23.72 13.10
C VAL A 50 11.75 22.44 12.44
N ASP A 51 12.83 22.49 11.67
CA ASP A 51 13.47 21.31 11.05
C ASP A 51 13.95 20.32 12.12
N ALA A 52 14.61 20.81 13.19
CA ALA A 52 15.03 19.98 14.30
C ALA A 52 13.84 19.38 15.07
N ALA A 53 12.80 20.18 15.33
CA ALA A 53 11.59 19.74 16.04
C ALA A 53 10.82 18.67 15.25
N VAL A 54 10.62 18.88 13.95
CA VAL A 54 9.92 17.92 13.11
C VAL A 54 10.74 16.63 12.96
N LEU A 55 12.07 16.72 12.83
CA LEU A 55 12.94 15.55 12.75
C LEU A 55 12.91 14.73 14.06
N ALA A 56 12.96 15.40 15.22
CA ALA A 56 12.84 14.74 16.51
C ALA A 56 11.48 14.03 16.67
N ALA A 57 10.40 14.66 16.18
CA ALA A 57 9.06 14.05 16.18
C ALA A 57 8.97 12.86 15.19
N GLY A 58 9.58 12.99 14.01
CA GLY A 58 9.67 11.93 13.00
C GLY A 58 10.42 10.71 13.48
N LEU A 59 11.54 10.92 14.18
CA LEU A 59 12.38 9.88 14.76
C LEU A 59 11.80 9.27 16.05
N ASP A 60 10.69 9.79 16.56
CA ASP A 60 10.06 9.22 17.75
C ASP A 60 9.46 7.84 17.43
N ILE A 61 10.09 6.80 17.96
CA ILE A 61 9.72 5.40 17.76
C ILE A 61 8.78 4.86 18.85
N SER A 62 8.48 5.67 19.87
CA SER A 62 7.72 5.22 21.05
C SER A 62 6.22 5.13 20.81
N GLY A 63 5.73 5.59 19.64
CA GLY A 63 4.31 5.53 19.28
C GLY A 63 3.43 6.49 20.08
N VAL A 64 4.03 7.53 20.69
CA VAL A 64 3.29 8.56 21.42
C VAL A 64 2.26 9.27 20.54
N SER A 65 1.19 9.75 21.17
CA SER A 65 0.15 10.50 20.48
C SER A 65 0.68 11.80 19.89
N ASP A 66 0.06 12.27 18.82
CA ASP A 66 0.40 13.54 18.17
C ASP A 66 0.29 14.73 19.15
N SER A 67 -0.58 14.64 20.16
CA SER A 67 -0.66 15.64 21.24
C SER A 67 0.61 15.74 22.08
N VAL A 68 1.30 14.62 22.33
CA VAL A 68 2.58 14.61 23.06
C VAL A 68 3.68 15.18 22.18
N LEU A 69 3.68 14.86 20.88
CA LEU A 69 4.62 15.41 19.92
C LEU A 69 4.44 16.93 19.74
N GLN A 70 3.19 17.40 19.73
CA GLN A 70 2.84 18.82 19.73
C GLN A 70 3.47 19.53 20.94
N THR A 71 3.27 19.02 22.16
CA THR A 71 3.84 19.62 23.38
C THR A 71 5.37 19.67 23.32
N ARG A 72 6.01 18.65 22.75
CA ARG A 72 7.49 18.64 22.58
C ARG A 72 7.94 19.66 21.55
N ALA A 73 7.23 19.82 20.43
CA ALA A 73 7.52 20.83 19.42
C ALA A 73 7.35 22.25 20.00
N GLU A 74 6.29 22.50 20.78
CA GLU A 74 6.08 23.76 21.50
C GLU A 74 7.24 24.07 22.47
N ALA A 75 7.67 23.07 23.26
CA ALA A 75 8.78 23.23 24.20
C ALA A 75 10.11 23.51 23.48
N ALA A 76 10.39 22.84 22.36
CA ALA A 76 11.59 23.06 21.55
C ALA A 76 11.62 24.49 20.98
N VAL A 77 10.50 24.96 20.45
CA VAL A 77 10.38 26.33 19.92
C VAL A 77 10.49 27.37 21.04
N ALA A 78 9.83 27.16 22.18
CA ALA A 78 9.92 28.05 23.34
C ALA A 78 11.34 28.15 23.90
N THR A 79 12.09 27.04 23.89
CA THR A 79 13.50 27.01 24.31
C THR A 79 14.40 27.79 23.35
N ALA A 80 14.16 27.69 22.04
CA ALA A 80 14.92 28.43 21.03
C ALA A 80 14.63 29.94 21.03
N PHE A 81 13.42 30.33 21.46
CA PHE A 81 12.91 31.70 21.51
C PHE A 81 12.30 32.03 22.89
N PRO A 82 13.12 32.22 23.93
CA PRO A 82 12.66 32.51 25.28
C PRO A 82 12.02 33.90 25.39
N ALA A 83 11.35 34.15 26.53
CA ALA A 83 10.80 35.46 26.86
C ALA A 83 11.87 36.56 26.77
N GLY A 84 11.56 37.65 26.07
CA GLY A 84 12.51 38.73 25.78
C GLY A 84 13.21 38.62 24.41
N SER A 85 13.03 37.51 23.68
CA SER A 85 13.42 37.40 22.27
C SER A 85 12.74 38.49 21.41
N PRO A 86 13.42 39.04 20.40
CA PRO A 86 12.79 39.94 19.43
C PRO A 86 11.76 39.25 18.53
N VAL A 87 11.69 37.90 18.59
CA VAL A 87 10.73 37.04 17.90
C VAL A 87 9.67 36.57 18.91
N ARG A 88 8.40 36.88 18.63
CA ARG A 88 7.24 36.36 19.35
C ARG A 88 6.66 35.16 18.59
N ILE A 89 6.46 34.05 19.27
CA ILE A 89 5.77 32.88 18.71
C ILE A 89 4.26 33.10 18.86
N ALA A 90 3.52 33.10 17.75
CA ALA A 90 2.08 33.26 17.73
C ALA A 90 1.36 31.90 17.85
N SER A 91 1.87 30.88 17.17
CA SER A 91 1.35 29.51 17.26
C SER A 91 2.38 28.49 16.81
N VAL A 92 2.31 27.29 17.38
CA VAL A 92 2.97 26.07 16.88
C VAL A 92 1.86 25.06 16.62
N ALA A 93 1.86 24.40 15.48
CA ALA A 93 0.87 23.38 15.14
C ALA A 93 1.57 22.18 14.49
N LEU A 94 1.32 21.00 15.04
CA LEU A 94 1.77 19.71 14.57
C LEU A 94 0.56 18.91 14.15
N GLN A 95 0.65 18.32 12.97
CA GLN A 95 -0.34 17.41 12.44
C GLN A 95 0.35 16.28 11.70
N THR A 96 -0.17 15.06 11.86
CA THR A 96 0.22 13.95 10.98
C THR A 96 -0.72 13.93 9.78
N VAL A 97 -0.16 14.10 8.58
CA VAL A 97 -0.89 14.08 7.30
C VAL A 97 -0.23 13.06 6.40
N ASN A 98 -0.95 12.04 5.94
CA ASN A 98 -0.42 11.01 5.05
C ASN A 98 0.91 10.40 5.55
N ASN A 99 0.99 10.08 6.84
CA ASN A 99 2.19 9.59 7.51
C ASN A 99 3.37 10.57 7.59
N ASN A 100 3.19 11.83 7.22
CA ASN A 100 4.19 12.88 7.44
C ASN A 100 3.79 13.70 8.67
N ILE A 101 4.74 13.87 9.60
CA ILE A 101 4.59 14.86 10.66
C ILE A 101 4.92 16.20 10.05
N VAL A 102 3.95 17.12 10.09
CA VAL A 102 4.07 18.48 9.60
C VAL A 102 4.01 19.42 10.79
N VAL A 103 5.05 20.23 10.98
CA VAL A 103 5.09 21.27 12.00
C VAL A 103 5.05 22.63 11.32
N THR A 104 4.08 23.46 11.70
CA THR A 104 3.92 24.84 11.23
C THR A 104 4.04 25.79 12.41
N VAL A 105 4.92 26.77 12.29
CA VAL A 105 5.12 27.81 13.31
C VAL A 105 4.87 29.18 12.70
N ASN A 106 3.99 29.94 13.35
CA ASN A 106 3.76 31.35 13.05
C ASN A 106 4.49 32.19 14.08
N ALA A 107 5.33 33.11 13.62
CA ALA A 107 6.10 33.99 14.47
C ALA A 107 6.07 35.44 13.97
N GLU A 108 6.32 36.39 14.85
CA GLU A 108 6.40 37.81 14.55
C GLU A 108 7.75 38.36 15.03
N THR A 109 8.51 38.99 14.14
CA THR A 109 9.78 39.63 14.49
C THR A 109 9.58 41.13 14.64
N THR A 110 10.08 41.70 15.74
CA THR A 110 10.04 43.13 16.01
C THR A 110 11.05 43.90 15.14
N THR A 111 10.56 44.98 14.51
CA THR A 111 11.36 45.93 13.74
C THR A 111 11.84 47.07 14.65
N ASN A 112 13.04 47.57 14.42
CA ASN A 112 13.57 48.73 15.12
C ASN A 112 13.22 50.03 14.38
N PHE A 113 13.45 50.07 13.07
CA PHE A 113 13.27 51.26 12.24
C PHE A 113 11.90 51.32 11.58
N GLY A 114 11.31 50.17 11.24
CA GLY A 114 9.95 50.06 10.68
C GLY A 114 8.87 50.70 11.56
N ARG A 115 9.12 50.79 12.88
CA ARG A 115 8.24 51.49 13.83
C ARG A 115 8.02 52.96 13.48
N MET A 116 9.00 53.62 12.88
CA MET A 116 8.88 55.01 12.39
C MET A 116 7.85 55.14 11.26
N PHE A 117 7.51 54.04 10.60
CA PHE A 117 6.56 53.94 9.50
C PHE A 117 5.32 53.11 9.85
N GLY A 118 5.06 52.87 11.14
CA GLY A 118 3.91 52.07 11.61
C GLY A 118 4.05 50.55 11.46
N VAL A 119 5.12 50.05 10.86
CA VAL A 119 5.40 48.60 10.74
C VAL A 119 6.19 48.16 11.96
N THR A 120 5.51 47.81 13.05
CA THR A 120 6.17 47.44 14.33
C THR A 120 6.63 45.98 14.40
N ARG A 121 6.07 45.12 13.54
CA ARG A 121 6.36 43.67 13.47
C ARG A 121 6.19 43.16 12.05
N ILE A 122 6.95 42.11 11.72
CA ILE A 122 6.79 41.36 10.48
C ILE A 122 6.50 39.90 10.82
N SER A 123 5.38 39.38 10.31
CA SER A 123 4.97 37.99 10.50
C SER A 123 5.73 37.06 9.56
N THR A 124 6.08 35.88 10.04
CA THR A 124 6.73 34.82 9.28
C THR A 124 6.09 33.49 9.63
N THR A 125 5.75 32.72 8.61
CA THR A 125 5.30 31.34 8.74
C THR A 125 6.40 30.42 8.25
N THR A 126 6.69 29.40 9.03
CA THR A 126 7.67 28.37 8.71
C THR A 126 7.03 27.00 8.88
N THR A 127 7.15 26.16 7.86
CA THR A 127 6.63 24.81 7.85
C THR A 127 7.75 23.84 7.48
N ALA A 128 7.85 22.73 8.21
CA ALA A 128 8.70 21.60 7.85
C ALA A 128 7.91 20.30 8.01
N ALA A 129 8.30 19.29 7.23
CA ALA A 129 7.65 17.99 7.23
C ALA A 129 8.70 16.88 7.16
N VAL A 130 8.46 15.78 7.89
CA VAL A 130 9.26 14.55 7.76
C VAL A 130 8.34 13.32 7.81
N PRO A 131 8.72 12.23 7.14
CA PRO A 131 8.04 10.95 7.29
C PRO A 131 8.10 10.45 8.73
N LYS A 132 6.94 10.11 9.28
CA LYS A 132 6.80 9.44 10.57
C LYS A 132 7.42 8.06 10.46
N GLN A 133 8.30 7.71 11.40
CA GLN A 133 9.03 6.44 11.38
C GLN A 133 8.19 5.26 11.91
N THR A 134 6.92 5.21 11.53
CA THR A 134 5.97 4.11 11.75
C THR A 134 6.24 2.98 10.76
N GLY A 135 6.09 1.74 11.21
CA GLY A 135 6.13 0.61 10.29
C GLY A 135 4.86 0.52 9.45
N ARG A 136 5.00 -0.11 8.28
CA ARG A 136 3.92 -0.32 7.34
C ARG A 136 3.01 -1.44 7.83
N LYS A 137 1.72 -1.26 7.66
CA LYS A 137 0.72 -2.27 7.98
C LYS A 137 0.05 -2.75 6.71
N MET A 138 0.00 -4.06 6.50
CA MET A 138 -0.78 -4.63 5.42
C MET A 138 -1.47 -5.93 5.81
N ASP A 139 -2.61 -6.15 5.19
CA ASP A 139 -3.35 -7.40 5.23
C ASP A 139 -3.41 -7.97 3.80
N VAL A 140 -3.01 -9.23 3.66
CA VAL A 140 -3.12 -9.99 2.41
C VAL A 140 -4.12 -11.12 2.63
N ASP A 141 -5.29 -10.98 2.03
CA ASP A 141 -6.39 -11.91 2.12
C ASP A 141 -6.44 -12.78 0.86
N PHE A 142 -6.28 -14.09 1.04
CA PHE A 142 -6.36 -15.05 -0.05
C PHE A 142 -7.74 -15.69 -0.11
N LEU A 143 -8.36 -15.69 -1.28
CA LEU A 143 -9.48 -16.56 -1.61
C LEU A 143 -8.99 -17.66 -2.54
N LEU A 144 -8.84 -18.86 -2.01
CA LEU A 144 -8.26 -20.01 -2.71
C LEU A 144 -9.35 -20.98 -3.13
N ASP A 145 -9.45 -21.20 -4.44
CA ASP A 145 -10.31 -22.22 -5.01
C ASP A 145 -9.80 -23.62 -4.65
N ALA A 146 -10.66 -24.40 -4.01
CA ALA A 146 -10.41 -25.79 -3.65
C ALA A 146 -11.23 -26.76 -4.51
N SER A 147 -11.97 -26.30 -5.50
CA SER A 147 -12.84 -27.15 -6.32
C SER A 147 -12.10 -28.26 -7.07
N ALA A 148 -12.81 -29.30 -7.48
CA ALA A 148 -12.22 -30.49 -8.09
C ALA A 148 -11.42 -30.20 -9.38
N SER A 149 -11.68 -29.09 -10.07
CA SER A 149 -10.90 -28.68 -11.25
C SER A 149 -9.47 -28.25 -10.93
N MET A 150 -9.21 -27.85 -9.68
CA MET A 150 -7.85 -27.60 -9.18
C MET A 150 -7.04 -28.91 -9.05
N GLY A 151 -7.69 -30.07 -9.15
CA GLY A 151 -7.04 -31.38 -9.28
C GLY A 151 -6.51 -31.70 -10.68
N LEU A 152 -6.63 -30.79 -11.67
CA LEU A 152 -6.04 -31.04 -12.99
C LEU A 152 -4.52 -31.15 -12.91
N ALA A 153 -3.92 -32.13 -13.58
CA ALA A 153 -2.47 -32.23 -13.68
C ALA A 153 -1.86 -30.96 -14.32
N ALA A 154 -0.85 -30.40 -13.66
CA ALA A 154 -0.32 -29.08 -13.97
C ALA A 154 0.44 -29.03 -15.31
N THR A 155 1.02 -30.14 -15.75
CA THR A 155 1.82 -30.23 -16.98
C THR A 155 1.13 -31.10 -18.03
N ALA A 156 1.47 -30.90 -19.31
CA ALA A 156 0.97 -31.74 -20.41
C ALA A 156 1.36 -33.20 -20.21
N THR A 157 2.64 -33.47 -19.92
CA THR A 157 3.15 -34.80 -19.62
C THR A 157 2.42 -35.44 -18.45
N GLY A 158 2.15 -34.69 -17.38
CA GLY A 158 1.39 -35.19 -16.23
C GLY A 158 -0.05 -35.56 -16.58
N ARG A 159 -0.71 -34.78 -17.44
CA ARG A 159 -2.06 -35.12 -17.94
C ARG A 159 -2.04 -36.40 -18.76
N ASP A 160 -1.05 -36.59 -19.63
CA ASP A 160 -0.94 -37.80 -20.45
C ASP A 160 -0.64 -39.04 -19.61
N GLN A 161 0.26 -38.91 -18.62
CA GLN A 161 0.57 -39.98 -17.66
C GLN A 161 -0.66 -40.36 -16.81
N LEU A 162 -1.40 -39.37 -16.32
CA LEU A 162 -2.60 -39.64 -15.51
C LEU A 162 -3.70 -40.29 -16.36
N ARG A 163 -3.91 -39.83 -17.59
CA ARG A 163 -4.83 -40.49 -18.54
C ARG A 163 -4.45 -41.94 -18.82
N ALA A 164 -3.16 -42.22 -19.00
CA ALA A 164 -2.70 -43.58 -19.22
C ALA A 164 -2.94 -44.48 -18.00
N ALA A 165 -2.88 -43.93 -16.79
CA ALA A 165 -3.05 -44.67 -15.54
C ALA A 165 -4.52 -44.89 -15.15
N VAL A 166 -5.38 -43.87 -15.28
CA VAL A 166 -6.75 -43.88 -14.76
C VAL A 166 -7.82 -43.43 -15.75
N GLY A 167 -7.45 -43.14 -17.00
CA GLY A 167 -8.38 -42.74 -18.06
C GLY A 167 -8.87 -41.29 -18.00
N CYS A 168 -8.33 -40.45 -17.10
CA CYS A 168 -8.77 -39.07 -16.89
C CYS A 168 -7.58 -38.13 -16.64
N ALA A 169 -7.64 -36.89 -17.13
CA ALA A 169 -6.66 -35.84 -16.82
C ALA A 169 -6.83 -35.19 -15.44
N PHE A 170 -7.99 -35.39 -14.79
CA PHE A 170 -8.32 -34.82 -13.49
C PHE A 170 -8.04 -35.81 -12.36
N ALA A 171 -7.28 -35.34 -11.37
CA ALA A 171 -6.97 -36.07 -10.16
C ALA A 171 -8.09 -35.86 -9.11
N CYS A 172 -9.28 -36.42 -9.38
CA CYS A 172 -10.40 -36.39 -8.44
C CYS A 172 -10.00 -36.97 -7.07
N HIS A 173 -10.49 -36.38 -5.99
CA HIS A 173 -10.15 -36.77 -4.62
C HIS A 173 -10.96 -37.96 -4.10
N ASP A 174 -12.15 -38.20 -4.66
CA ASP A 174 -12.96 -39.38 -4.40
C ASP A 174 -12.61 -40.54 -5.35
N PRO A 175 -12.63 -41.80 -4.89
CA PRO A 175 -12.53 -42.95 -5.77
C PRO A 175 -13.74 -43.04 -6.71
N GLU A 176 -13.49 -43.10 -8.01
CA GLU A 176 -14.52 -43.21 -9.04
C GLU A 176 -14.42 -44.57 -9.76
N GLY A 177 -15.49 -44.99 -10.45
CA GLY A 177 -15.44 -46.16 -11.35
C GLY A 177 -15.06 -47.49 -10.69
N GLY A 178 -15.31 -47.65 -9.39
CA GLY A 178 -14.96 -48.87 -8.63
C GLY A 178 -13.48 -48.99 -8.25
N GLN A 179 -12.69 -47.92 -8.40
CA GLN A 179 -11.30 -47.88 -7.96
C GLN A 179 -11.18 -47.94 -6.42
N ARG A 180 -10.11 -48.55 -5.92
CA ARG A 180 -9.80 -48.63 -4.47
C ARG A 180 -9.16 -47.36 -3.91
N ILE A 181 -8.51 -46.59 -4.77
CA ILE A 181 -7.83 -45.34 -4.45
C ILE A 181 -8.32 -44.28 -5.42
N SER A 182 -8.27 -43.01 -5.03
CA SER A 182 -8.70 -41.91 -5.89
C SER A 182 -7.65 -41.58 -6.96
N ASN A 183 -8.09 -40.93 -8.04
CA ASN A 183 -7.18 -40.43 -9.07
C ASN A 183 -6.14 -39.47 -8.49
N LEU A 184 -6.49 -38.72 -7.43
CA LEU A 184 -5.55 -37.90 -6.66
C LEU A 184 -4.44 -38.73 -6.01
N GLN A 185 -4.81 -39.83 -5.35
CA GLN A 185 -3.82 -40.73 -4.75
C GLN A 185 -2.93 -41.38 -5.83
N VAL A 186 -3.49 -41.72 -7.00
CA VAL A 186 -2.71 -42.24 -8.12
C VAL A 186 -1.73 -41.18 -8.63
N ALA A 187 -2.19 -39.94 -8.83
CA ALA A 187 -1.33 -38.84 -9.25
C ALA A 187 -0.17 -38.63 -8.26
N GLN A 188 -0.44 -38.65 -6.96
CA GLN A 188 0.56 -38.55 -5.91
C GLN A 188 1.59 -39.69 -5.97
N ASN A 189 1.13 -40.94 -6.13
CA ASN A 189 2.00 -42.11 -6.24
C ASN A 189 2.91 -42.05 -7.47
N LEU A 190 2.45 -41.39 -8.54
CA LEU A 190 3.20 -41.19 -9.79
C LEU A 190 4.05 -39.91 -9.78
N GLY A 191 4.00 -39.10 -8.71
CA GLY A 191 4.69 -37.81 -8.65
C GLY A 191 4.14 -36.75 -9.61
N ILE A 192 2.88 -36.87 -10.03
CA ILE A 192 2.21 -35.94 -10.93
C ILE A 192 1.64 -34.79 -10.11
N LEU A 193 2.20 -33.58 -10.28
CA LEU A 193 1.70 -32.38 -9.61
C LEU A 193 0.37 -31.91 -10.21
N THR A 194 -0.59 -31.61 -9.35
CA THR A 194 -1.85 -30.95 -9.69
C THR A 194 -1.73 -29.43 -9.64
N ARG A 195 -2.70 -28.70 -10.20
CA ARG A 195 -2.78 -27.23 -10.05
C ARG A 195 -2.87 -26.81 -8.58
N LEU A 196 -3.57 -27.58 -7.77
CA LEU A 196 -3.62 -27.40 -6.32
C LEU A 196 -2.21 -27.46 -5.73
N ASP A 197 -1.42 -28.48 -6.04
CA ASP A 197 -0.06 -28.63 -5.50
C ASP A 197 0.85 -27.45 -5.88
N VAL A 198 0.77 -27.00 -7.14
CA VAL A 198 1.51 -25.83 -7.59
C VAL A 198 1.05 -24.57 -6.84
N LEU A 199 -0.25 -24.36 -6.72
CA LEU A 199 -0.82 -23.22 -6.00
C LEU A 199 -0.35 -23.21 -4.54
N LYS A 200 -0.38 -24.36 -3.84
CA LYS A 200 0.11 -24.49 -2.47
C LYS A 200 1.56 -24.05 -2.33
N ASN A 201 2.42 -24.50 -3.24
CA ASN A 201 3.83 -24.12 -3.24
C ASN A 201 4.02 -22.63 -3.49
N ALA A 202 3.29 -22.06 -4.44
CA ALA A 202 3.42 -20.67 -4.83
C ALA A 202 2.88 -19.72 -3.73
N VAL A 203 1.71 -20.00 -3.15
CA VAL A 203 1.16 -19.24 -2.01
C VAL A 203 2.07 -19.38 -0.79
N GLY A 204 2.52 -20.60 -0.47
CA GLY A 204 3.45 -20.83 0.65
C GLY A 204 4.78 -20.08 0.50
N THR A 205 5.29 -19.98 -0.73
CA THR A 205 6.48 -19.19 -1.07
C THR A 205 6.20 -17.69 -0.92
N MET A 206 5.06 -17.22 -1.41
CA MET A 206 4.65 -15.83 -1.28
C MET A 206 4.52 -15.39 0.18
N ILE A 207 3.86 -16.19 1.04
CA ILE A 207 3.77 -15.91 2.48
C ILE A 207 5.17 -15.89 3.11
N GLY A 208 6.06 -16.80 2.71
CA GLY A 208 7.46 -16.79 3.14
C GLY A 208 8.19 -15.50 2.75
N ARG A 209 7.96 -14.96 1.55
CA ARG A 209 8.53 -13.68 1.11
C ARG A 209 7.93 -12.48 1.84
N ILE A 210 6.63 -12.51 2.13
CA ILE A 210 6.00 -11.49 2.98
C ILE A 210 6.72 -11.43 4.34
N ALA A 211 6.93 -12.59 4.97
CA ALA A 211 7.67 -12.67 6.23
C ALA A 211 9.10 -12.13 6.10
N ALA A 212 9.82 -12.50 5.03
CA ALA A 212 11.21 -12.11 4.81
C ALA A 212 11.39 -10.62 4.46
N THR A 213 10.36 -9.95 3.94
CA THR A 213 10.40 -8.52 3.57
C THR A 213 9.81 -7.60 4.63
N GLN A 214 9.31 -8.16 5.73
CA GLN A 214 8.80 -7.40 6.87
C GLN A 214 9.97 -6.72 7.57
N GLY A 215 9.95 -5.38 7.61
CA GLY A 215 10.87 -4.61 8.43
C GLY A 215 10.57 -4.80 9.93
N PRO A 216 11.49 -4.41 10.82
CA PRO A 216 11.34 -4.60 12.27
C PRO A 216 10.09 -3.94 12.88
N ARG A 217 9.51 -2.97 12.17
CA ARG A 217 8.33 -2.20 12.61
C ARG A 217 7.09 -2.53 11.80
N ASP A 218 7.26 -3.18 10.65
CA ASP A 218 6.15 -3.50 9.75
C ASP A 218 5.26 -4.55 10.44
N GLN A 219 3.95 -4.48 10.20
CA GLN A 219 2.97 -5.46 10.65
C GLN A 219 2.24 -6.03 9.45
N TYR A 220 2.72 -7.18 8.99
CA TYR A 220 2.13 -7.88 7.85
C TYR A 220 1.28 -9.04 8.35
N ARG A 221 0.04 -9.11 7.91
CA ARG A 221 -0.88 -10.17 8.25
C ARG A 221 -1.39 -10.88 7.00
N VAL A 222 -1.66 -12.15 7.15
CA VAL A 222 -2.26 -12.98 6.11
C VAL A 222 -3.52 -13.61 6.66
N ALA A 223 -4.54 -13.72 5.82
CA ALA A 223 -5.71 -14.53 6.07
C ALA A 223 -5.99 -15.40 4.84
N ILE A 224 -6.58 -16.57 5.06
CA ILE A 224 -6.83 -17.54 3.98
C ILE A 224 -8.26 -18.04 4.09
N ASP A 225 -9.00 -17.85 3.02
CA ASP A 225 -10.29 -18.46 2.75
C ASP A 225 -10.09 -19.57 1.74
N THR A 226 -10.82 -20.63 1.96
CA THR A 226 -10.95 -21.68 0.95
C THR A 226 -12.42 -21.84 0.62
N PHE A 227 -12.69 -22.19 -0.63
CA PHE A 227 -14.07 -22.43 -1.04
C PHE A 227 -14.17 -23.58 -2.03
N ASP A 228 -15.25 -24.32 -1.84
CA ASP A 228 -15.84 -25.25 -2.79
C ASP A 228 -17.36 -24.96 -2.85
N ASP A 229 -18.22 -25.82 -2.29
CA ASP A 229 -19.60 -25.49 -1.92
C ASP A 229 -19.71 -24.75 -0.58
N THR A 230 -18.74 -24.94 0.32
CA THR A 230 -18.75 -24.45 1.70
C THR A 230 -17.61 -23.46 1.94
N PRO A 231 -17.83 -22.17 1.63
CA PRO A 231 -16.80 -21.16 1.87
C PRO A 231 -16.59 -20.95 3.36
N HIS A 232 -15.34 -20.87 3.78
CA HIS A 232 -14.98 -20.56 5.15
C HIS A 232 -13.60 -19.90 5.27
N ARG A 233 -13.45 -19.08 6.32
CA ARG A 233 -12.18 -18.54 6.77
C ARG A 233 -11.35 -19.64 7.41
N ALA A 234 -10.43 -20.23 6.65
CA ALA A 234 -9.63 -21.34 7.12
C ALA A 234 -8.45 -20.90 7.99
N VAL A 235 -7.88 -19.73 7.69
CA VAL A 235 -6.88 -19.06 8.55
C VAL A 235 -7.37 -17.64 8.83
N PRO A 236 -7.71 -17.31 10.10
CA PRO A 236 -8.05 -15.95 10.46
C PRO A 236 -6.83 -15.04 10.29
N LEU A 237 -7.09 -13.74 10.16
CA LEU A 237 -6.04 -12.75 9.95
C LEU A 237 -4.98 -12.82 11.06
N THR A 238 -3.76 -13.18 10.67
CA THR A 238 -2.69 -13.53 11.62
C THR A 238 -1.33 -12.99 11.20
N THR A 239 -0.50 -12.69 12.21
CA THR A 239 0.94 -12.44 12.05
C THR A 239 1.77 -13.73 12.14
N ASP A 240 1.15 -14.86 12.52
CA ASP A 240 1.80 -16.16 12.51
C ASP A 240 1.84 -16.74 11.09
N LEU A 241 2.79 -16.21 10.31
CA LEU A 241 3.00 -16.60 8.93
C LEU A 241 3.55 -18.03 8.79
N ILE A 242 4.06 -18.63 9.87
CA ILE A 242 4.50 -20.03 9.88
C ILE A 242 3.27 -20.94 9.87
N SER A 243 2.32 -20.72 10.77
CA SER A 243 1.07 -21.49 10.82
C SER A 243 0.25 -21.31 9.55
N ALA A 244 0.20 -20.10 8.97
CA ALA A 244 -0.45 -19.88 7.68
C ALA A 244 0.18 -20.71 6.54
N ARG A 245 1.52 -20.80 6.50
CA ARG A 245 2.22 -21.66 5.53
C ARG A 245 1.95 -23.14 5.75
N GLN A 246 1.90 -23.59 7.00
CA GLN A 246 1.58 -24.97 7.34
C GLN A 246 0.17 -25.35 6.88
N PHE A 247 -0.81 -24.47 7.09
CA PHE A 247 -2.17 -24.67 6.58
C PHE A 247 -2.19 -24.86 5.07
N ILE A 248 -1.51 -23.98 4.32
CA ILE A 248 -1.47 -24.04 2.86
C ILE A 248 -0.95 -25.39 2.35
N GLN A 249 0.03 -26.00 3.02
CA GLN A 249 0.52 -27.32 2.59
C GLN A 249 -0.54 -28.42 2.74
N ASN A 250 -1.46 -28.26 3.69
CA ASN A 250 -2.39 -29.31 4.11
C ASN A 250 -3.81 -29.18 3.56
N TYR A 251 -4.21 -28.03 2.98
CA TYR A 251 -5.58 -27.87 2.49
C TYR A 251 -5.89 -28.82 1.32
N SER A 252 -7.10 -29.37 1.26
CA SER A 252 -7.45 -30.43 0.30
C SER A 252 -8.39 -29.93 -0.79
N LEU A 253 -8.51 -30.69 -1.87
CA LEU A 253 -9.58 -30.50 -2.85
C LEU A 253 -10.94 -30.78 -2.18
N GLY A 254 -11.93 -30.00 -2.57
CA GLY A 254 -13.35 -30.24 -2.40
C GLY A 254 -14.02 -30.56 -3.74
N GLY A 255 -15.35 -30.47 -3.78
CA GLY A 255 -16.16 -30.92 -4.91
C GLY A 255 -16.43 -29.86 -5.98
N ASN A 256 -17.27 -28.89 -5.62
CA ASN A 256 -17.89 -27.93 -6.53
C ASN A 256 -17.26 -26.53 -6.41
N THR A 257 -17.73 -25.57 -7.21
CA THR A 257 -17.22 -24.19 -7.18
C THR A 257 -18.36 -23.18 -6.97
N SER A 258 -18.46 -22.61 -5.77
CA SER A 258 -19.53 -21.69 -5.35
C SER A 258 -19.02 -20.29 -5.00
N PHE A 259 -18.77 -19.47 -6.03
CA PHE A 259 -18.41 -18.06 -5.80
C PHE A 259 -19.56 -17.22 -5.22
N SER A 260 -20.81 -17.53 -5.58
CA SER A 260 -21.98 -16.84 -5.01
C SER A 260 -22.10 -17.04 -3.51
N GLY A 261 -21.58 -18.15 -2.97
CA GLY A 261 -21.42 -18.34 -1.54
C GLY A 261 -20.15 -17.70 -1.00
N ALA A 262 -19.02 -17.88 -1.70
CA ALA A 262 -17.70 -17.48 -1.20
C ALA A 262 -17.48 -15.97 -1.15
N MET A 263 -17.87 -15.26 -2.20
CA MET A 263 -17.57 -13.83 -2.32
C MET A 263 -18.24 -12.97 -1.25
N PRO A 264 -19.51 -13.18 -0.85
CA PRO A 264 -20.09 -12.44 0.26
C PRO A 264 -19.33 -12.60 1.59
N VAL A 265 -18.87 -13.81 1.92
CA VAL A 265 -18.07 -14.08 3.13
C VAL A 265 -16.72 -13.39 3.02
N PHE A 266 -16.03 -13.60 1.89
CA PHE A 266 -14.73 -12.98 1.62
C PHE A 266 -14.79 -11.45 1.66
N ASN A 267 -15.83 -10.84 1.07
CA ASN A 267 -16.05 -9.40 1.10
C ASN A 267 -16.19 -8.87 2.55
N GLY A 268 -16.92 -9.60 3.40
CA GLY A 268 -17.15 -9.23 4.80
C GLY A 268 -15.88 -9.30 5.63
N ASP A 269 -15.08 -10.33 5.42
CA ASP A 269 -13.85 -10.56 6.16
C ASP A 269 -12.70 -9.61 5.74
N VAL A 270 -12.57 -9.31 4.44
CA VAL A 270 -11.54 -8.37 3.95
C VAL A 270 -11.86 -6.96 4.45
N GLY A 271 -13.08 -6.45 4.25
CA GLY A 271 -13.48 -5.10 4.67
C GLY A 271 -12.73 -3.94 3.98
N SER A 272 -12.82 -2.74 4.57
CA SER A 272 -12.38 -1.50 3.91
C SER A 272 -10.87 -1.27 3.88
N GLN A 273 -10.40 -0.59 2.82
CA GLN A 273 -9.00 -0.18 2.62
C GLN A 273 -8.50 0.76 3.72
N GLY A 274 -7.24 0.56 4.12
CA GLY A 274 -6.52 1.41 5.04
C GLY A 274 -5.42 2.26 4.40
N ASP A 275 -4.85 3.17 5.19
CA ASP A 275 -3.76 4.06 4.75
C ASP A 275 -2.41 3.34 4.64
N GLY A 276 -2.25 2.20 5.33
CA GLY A 276 -1.01 1.44 5.43
C GLY A 276 -0.15 1.78 6.65
N PHE A 277 -0.65 2.61 7.57
CA PHE A 277 0.08 3.06 8.77
C PHE A 277 -0.81 3.02 10.02
N SER A 278 -1.94 3.72 10.00
CA SER A 278 -2.94 3.71 11.06
C SER A 278 -3.75 2.42 10.96
N THR A 279 -4.28 2.17 9.76
CA THR A 279 -5.02 0.98 9.38
C THR A 279 -4.28 0.24 8.27
N PRO A 280 -4.30 -1.11 8.24
CA PRO A 280 -3.57 -1.86 7.24
C PRO A 280 -4.07 -1.61 5.83
N ARG A 281 -3.12 -1.52 4.89
CA ARG A 281 -3.45 -1.55 3.47
C ARG A 281 -3.82 -2.98 3.07
N LYS A 282 -4.94 -3.15 2.37
CA LYS A 282 -5.54 -4.44 2.08
C LYS A 282 -5.36 -4.84 0.62
N PHE A 283 -4.99 -6.10 0.43
CA PHE A 283 -4.86 -6.78 -0.86
C PHE A 283 -5.69 -8.05 -0.83
N ALA A 284 -6.66 -8.16 -1.73
CA ALA A 284 -7.45 -9.37 -1.92
C ALA A 284 -6.89 -10.14 -3.10
N ILE A 285 -6.48 -11.39 -2.90
CA ILE A 285 -5.92 -12.25 -3.94
C ILE A 285 -6.87 -13.42 -4.18
N ILE A 286 -7.47 -13.47 -5.37
CA ILE A 286 -8.40 -14.52 -5.76
C ILE A 286 -7.67 -15.45 -6.73
N VAL A 287 -7.60 -16.73 -6.41
CA VAL A 287 -6.91 -17.74 -7.24
C VAL A 287 -7.91 -18.81 -7.65
N THR A 288 -8.19 -18.93 -8.94
CA THR A 288 -9.26 -19.78 -9.47
C THR A 288 -9.13 -19.99 -10.98
N ASP A 289 -9.87 -20.96 -11.52
CA ASP A 289 -10.07 -21.17 -12.96
C ASP A 289 -11.29 -20.41 -13.54
N GLY A 290 -12.09 -19.77 -12.67
CA GLY A 290 -13.22 -18.90 -13.03
C GLY A 290 -14.53 -19.61 -13.36
N VAL A 291 -14.59 -20.94 -13.25
CA VAL A 291 -15.82 -21.69 -13.46
C VAL A 291 -16.64 -21.67 -12.18
N GLN A 292 -17.89 -21.26 -12.27
CA GLN A 292 -18.86 -21.42 -11.20
C GLN A 292 -19.81 -22.56 -11.56
N GLY A 293 -20.07 -23.46 -10.62
CA GLY A 293 -21.07 -24.50 -10.82
C GLY A 293 -20.98 -25.68 -9.87
N ARG A 294 -22.03 -26.49 -9.87
CA ARG A 294 -22.11 -27.73 -9.11
C ARG A 294 -22.33 -28.92 -10.05
N ARG A 295 -21.57 -30.00 -9.83
CA ARG A 295 -21.59 -31.24 -10.63
C ARG A 295 -22.94 -31.98 -10.51
N ASP A 296 -23.68 -31.77 -9.43
CA ASP A 296 -25.00 -32.38 -9.18
C ASP A 296 -26.17 -31.68 -9.91
N ARG A 297 -25.91 -30.58 -10.64
CA ARG A 297 -26.93 -29.83 -11.39
C ARG A 297 -26.61 -29.73 -12.89
N VAL A 298 -27.50 -30.28 -13.71
CA VAL A 298 -27.44 -30.14 -15.19
C VAL A 298 -27.64 -28.66 -15.57
N GLY A 299 -26.75 -28.14 -16.42
CA GLY A 299 -26.76 -26.72 -16.84
C GLY A 299 -26.22 -25.74 -15.78
N GLY A 300 -25.59 -26.24 -14.71
CA GLY A 300 -25.12 -25.45 -13.57
C GLY A 300 -23.76 -24.77 -13.73
N PHE A 301 -23.06 -24.94 -14.86
CA PHE A 301 -21.74 -24.34 -15.08
C PHE A 301 -21.82 -23.03 -15.86
N HIS A 302 -21.32 -21.96 -15.27
CA HIS A 302 -21.27 -20.64 -15.88
C HIS A 302 -20.01 -19.89 -15.45
N PRO A 303 -19.62 -18.83 -16.18
CA PRO A 303 -18.54 -17.97 -15.73
C PRO A 303 -18.86 -17.36 -14.37
N PHE A 304 -17.81 -17.14 -13.59
CA PHE A 304 -17.82 -16.29 -12.41
C PHE A 304 -18.50 -14.93 -12.69
N ASP A 305 -19.27 -14.42 -11.72
CA ASP A 305 -19.89 -13.09 -11.82
C ASP A 305 -18.94 -12.00 -11.29
N ALA A 306 -18.36 -11.23 -12.22
CA ALA A 306 -17.42 -10.16 -11.91
C ALA A 306 -17.95 -9.10 -10.93
N ARG A 307 -19.28 -8.91 -10.86
CA ARG A 307 -19.93 -7.94 -9.96
C ARG A 307 -19.72 -8.28 -8.49
N LEU A 308 -19.42 -9.53 -8.16
CA LEU A 308 -19.11 -9.95 -6.80
C LEU A 308 -17.87 -9.25 -6.22
N CYS A 309 -17.00 -8.73 -7.07
CA CYS A 309 -15.81 -7.97 -6.69
C CYS A 309 -16.06 -6.46 -6.54
N ASP A 310 -17.25 -5.96 -6.89
CA ASP A 310 -17.55 -4.53 -6.86
C ASP A 310 -17.54 -3.97 -5.43
N THR A 311 -17.93 -4.78 -4.44
CA THR A 311 -17.84 -4.41 -3.02
C THR A 311 -16.39 -4.12 -2.59
N LEU A 312 -15.45 -5.03 -2.89
CA LEU A 312 -14.04 -4.86 -2.56
C LEU A 312 -13.43 -3.66 -3.29
N LYS A 313 -13.71 -3.53 -4.59
CA LYS A 313 -13.23 -2.40 -5.40
C LYS A 313 -13.79 -1.07 -4.88
N GLY A 314 -15.08 -1.02 -4.53
CA GLY A 314 -15.74 0.15 -3.95
C GLY A 314 -15.20 0.52 -2.57
N GLN A 315 -14.68 -0.45 -1.83
CA GLN A 315 -13.96 -0.27 -0.57
C GLN A 315 -12.50 0.17 -0.75
N GLY A 316 -12.02 0.36 -1.99
CA GLY A 316 -10.65 0.76 -2.32
C GLY A 316 -9.62 -0.37 -2.18
N VAL A 317 -10.06 -1.62 -1.99
CA VAL A 317 -9.19 -2.80 -1.90
C VAL A 317 -8.57 -3.07 -3.27
N THR A 318 -7.27 -3.40 -3.29
CA THR A 318 -6.63 -3.87 -4.52
C THR A 318 -6.99 -5.35 -4.70
N VAL A 319 -7.84 -5.64 -5.68
CA VAL A 319 -8.27 -7.00 -6.03
C VAL A 319 -7.34 -7.53 -7.10
N MET A 320 -6.58 -8.56 -6.76
CA MET A 320 -5.63 -9.26 -7.62
C MET A 320 -6.24 -10.61 -7.97
N VAL A 321 -6.30 -10.96 -9.25
CA VAL A 321 -6.90 -12.23 -9.70
C VAL A 321 -5.87 -13.03 -10.46
N LEU A 322 -5.65 -14.28 -10.04
CA LEU A 322 -4.86 -15.26 -10.77
C LEU A 322 -5.79 -16.30 -11.40
N ASN A 323 -5.91 -16.25 -12.72
CA ASN A 323 -6.64 -17.22 -13.52
C ASN A 323 -5.75 -18.44 -13.84
N THR A 324 -6.11 -19.62 -13.31
CA THR A 324 -5.53 -20.91 -13.70
C THR A 324 -6.21 -21.43 -14.97
N ARG A 325 -5.85 -20.83 -16.10
CA ARG A 325 -6.50 -21.03 -17.41
C ARG A 325 -6.65 -22.49 -17.77
N TYR A 326 -7.84 -22.88 -18.22
CA TYR A 326 -8.05 -24.19 -18.82
C TYR A 326 -7.25 -24.37 -20.11
N VAL A 327 -6.58 -25.53 -20.21
CA VAL A 327 -6.03 -26.01 -21.47
C VAL A 327 -7.12 -26.82 -22.18
N PRO A 328 -7.37 -26.63 -23.49
CA PRO A 328 -8.38 -27.40 -24.21
C PRO A 328 -8.13 -28.92 -24.10
N MET A 329 -9.18 -29.67 -23.71
CA MET A 329 -9.12 -31.11 -23.51
C MET A 329 -10.25 -31.82 -24.28
N PRO A 330 -10.14 -31.95 -25.61
CA PRO A 330 -11.22 -32.46 -26.45
C PRO A 330 -11.65 -33.90 -26.14
N MET A 331 -10.75 -34.70 -25.59
CA MET A 331 -11.02 -36.10 -25.23
C MET A 331 -11.70 -36.26 -23.86
N GLU A 332 -11.83 -35.20 -23.07
CA GLU A 332 -12.42 -35.26 -21.73
C GLU A 332 -13.89 -34.86 -21.79
N SER A 333 -14.79 -35.83 -21.59
CA SER A 333 -16.23 -35.60 -21.63
C SER A 333 -16.68 -34.55 -20.62
N ALA A 334 -16.11 -34.55 -19.41
CA ALA A 334 -16.38 -33.56 -18.38
C ALA A 334 -16.05 -32.14 -18.85
N TYR A 335 -14.89 -31.94 -19.47
CA TYR A 335 -14.50 -30.65 -20.03
C TYR A 335 -15.44 -30.21 -21.17
N GLN A 336 -15.77 -31.13 -22.08
CA GLN A 336 -16.65 -30.84 -23.22
C GLN A 336 -18.05 -30.40 -22.79
N GLN A 337 -18.59 -30.99 -21.73
CA GLN A 337 -19.93 -30.70 -21.25
C GLN A 337 -20.01 -29.46 -20.34
N THR A 338 -18.92 -29.10 -19.66
CA THR A 338 -18.96 -28.07 -18.60
C THR A 338 -18.19 -26.81 -18.97
N VAL A 339 -16.92 -26.93 -19.36
CA VAL A 339 -16.00 -25.80 -19.54
C VAL A 339 -15.96 -25.32 -20.99
N ALA A 340 -15.90 -26.24 -21.96
CA ALA A 340 -15.79 -25.89 -23.37
C ALA A 340 -16.85 -24.87 -23.85
N PRO A 341 -18.14 -24.95 -23.44
CA PRO A 341 -19.17 -23.99 -23.86
C PRO A 341 -19.01 -22.59 -23.25
N ILE A 342 -18.22 -22.45 -22.19
CA ILE A 342 -18.11 -21.21 -21.40
C ILE A 342 -16.69 -20.64 -21.38
N GLN A 343 -15.68 -21.39 -21.85
CA GLN A 343 -14.26 -21.07 -21.69
C GLN A 343 -13.89 -19.66 -22.18
N SER A 344 -14.44 -19.24 -23.31
CA SER A 344 -14.17 -17.91 -23.88
C SER A 344 -14.65 -16.75 -22.99
N ARG A 345 -15.55 -17.01 -22.05
CA ARG A 345 -16.14 -16.01 -21.14
C ARG A 345 -15.48 -16.00 -19.75
N LEU A 346 -14.67 -17.01 -19.40
CA LEU A 346 -14.04 -17.11 -18.07
C LEU A 346 -13.02 -16.00 -17.84
N GLU A 347 -12.08 -15.84 -18.77
CA GLU A 347 -11.02 -14.85 -18.67
C GLU A 347 -11.55 -13.40 -18.65
N PRO A 348 -12.45 -13.00 -19.56
CA PRO A 348 -13.08 -11.67 -19.47
C PRO A 348 -13.77 -11.40 -18.13
N ALA A 349 -14.45 -12.39 -17.56
CA ALA A 349 -15.13 -12.24 -16.27
C ALA A 349 -14.14 -12.04 -15.11
N LEU A 350 -13.10 -12.86 -15.04
CA LEU A 350 -12.06 -12.74 -14.01
C LEU A 350 -11.27 -11.41 -14.15
N MET A 351 -10.97 -11.00 -15.39
CA MET A 351 -10.30 -9.74 -15.66
C MET A 351 -11.15 -8.53 -15.22
N ALA A 352 -12.48 -8.58 -15.41
CA ALA A 352 -13.39 -7.51 -14.97
C ALA A 352 -13.54 -7.40 -13.44
N CYS A 353 -13.25 -8.48 -12.70
CA CYS A 353 -13.21 -8.45 -11.25
C CYS A 353 -11.91 -7.83 -10.71
N ALA A 354 -10.78 -8.10 -11.35
CA ALA A 354 -9.49 -7.55 -10.93
C ALA A 354 -9.50 -6.01 -10.97
N THR A 355 -8.77 -5.39 -10.04
CA THR A 355 -8.39 -3.99 -10.18
C THR A 355 -7.55 -3.83 -11.46
N THR A 356 -7.73 -2.73 -12.19
CA THR A 356 -7.00 -2.46 -13.44
C THR A 356 -5.48 -2.66 -13.25
N GLY A 357 -4.89 -3.55 -14.06
CA GLY A 357 -3.47 -3.89 -13.99
C GLY A 357 -3.11 -5.04 -13.03
N TYR A 358 -4.10 -5.67 -12.36
CA TYR A 358 -3.90 -6.72 -11.37
C TYR A 358 -4.55 -8.06 -11.74
N TYR A 359 -4.75 -8.28 -13.03
CA TYR A 359 -5.13 -9.59 -13.57
C TYR A 359 -3.89 -10.34 -14.02
N PHE A 360 -3.78 -11.59 -13.58
CA PHE A 360 -2.70 -12.52 -13.90
C PHE A 360 -3.30 -13.81 -14.42
N ALA A 361 -2.59 -14.51 -15.30
CA ALA A 361 -3.04 -15.76 -15.86
C ALA A 361 -1.87 -16.73 -16.00
N ALA A 362 -2.17 -18.01 -15.82
CA ALA A 362 -1.21 -19.10 -15.94
C ALA A 362 -1.89 -20.37 -16.44
N THR A 363 -1.18 -21.13 -17.27
CA THR A 363 -1.64 -22.40 -17.88
C THR A 363 -0.91 -23.62 -17.33
N ASP A 364 0.30 -23.43 -16.80
CA ASP A 364 1.16 -24.47 -16.26
C ASP A 364 1.87 -24.04 -14.97
N GLN A 365 2.73 -24.93 -14.45
CA GLN A 365 3.46 -24.69 -13.22
C GLN A 365 4.35 -23.45 -13.25
N ALA A 366 5.16 -23.31 -14.31
CA ALA A 366 6.13 -22.22 -14.40
C ALA A 366 5.44 -20.86 -14.49
N GLU A 367 4.32 -20.80 -15.21
CA GLU A 367 3.51 -19.58 -15.29
C GLU A 367 2.82 -19.24 -13.97
N ILE A 368 2.37 -20.23 -13.18
CA ILE A 368 1.78 -19.98 -11.85
C ILE A 368 2.85 -19.38 -10.93
N ASP A 369 4.04 -19.98 -10.87
CA ASP A 369 5.14 -19.45 -10.05
C ASP A 369 5.52 -18.03 -10.47
N LEU A 370 5.61 -17.76 -11.77
CA LEU A 370 5.87 -16.41 -12.30
C LEU A 370 4.76 -15.43 -11.96
N ALA A 371 3.49 -15.85 -12.03
CA ALA A 371 2.36 -15.00 -11.69
C ALA A 371 2.38 -14.59 -10.21
N PHE A 372 2.66 -15.51 -9.29
CA PHE A 372 2.80 -15.18 -7.87
C PHE A 372 3.98 -14.25 -7.58
N ASN A 373 5.09 -14.40 -8.30
CA ASN A 373 6.20 -13.44 -8.23
C ASN A 373 5.73 -12.03 -8.63
N ARG A 374 5.01 -11.90 -9.74
CA ARG A 374 4.48 -10.61 -10.21
C ARG A 374 3.44 -10.01 -9.26
N ILE A 375 2.57 -10.84 -8.68
CA ILE A 375 1.62 -10.42 -7.64
C ILE A 375 2.39 -9.83 -6.46
N PHE A 376 3.40 -10.54 -5.96
CA PHE A 376 4.22 -10.06 -4.85
C PHE A 376 4.92 -8.73 -5.17
N ASP A 377 5.54 -8.61 -6.35
CA ASP A 377 6.20 -7.39 -6.78
C ASP A 377 5.22 -6.22 -6.87
N ALA A 378 3.99 -6.48 -7.33
CA ALA A 378 2.94 -5.48 -7.44
C ALA A 378 2.43 -5.02 -6.06
N ILE A 379 2.37 -5.91 -5.06
CA ILE A 379 2.12 -5.54 -3.65
C ILE A 379 3.23 -4.63 -3.14
N GLN A 380 4.50 -5.02 -3.34
CA GLN A 380 5.64 -4.23 -2.88
C GLN A 380 5.68 -2.83 -3.52
N ALA A 381 5.38 -2.72 -4.81
CA ALA A 381 5.27 -1.43 -5.49
C ALA A 381 4.18 -0.55 -4.87
N ARG A 382 3.00 -1.10 -4.58
CA ARG A 382 1.90 -0.38 -3.91
C ARG A 382 2.25 0.07 -2.49
N LEU A 383 3.03 -0.71 -1.76
CA LEU A 383 3.52 -0.32 -0.43
C LEU A 383 4.55 0.83 -0.48
N ARG A 384 5.30 0.96 -1.57
CA ARG A 384 6.30 2.01 -1.75
C ARG A 384 5.70 3.35 -2.20
N LEU A 385 4.59 3.33 -2.94
CA LEU A 385 3.90 4.55 -3.42
C LEU A 385 3.24 5.39 -2.30
N VAL A 386 3.41 4.99 -1.04
CA VAL A 386 2.91 5.71 0.14
C VAL A 386 4.04 6.47 0.88
N GLN A 387 5.23 6.57 0.26
CA GLN A 387 6.37 7.36 0.76
C GLN A 387 6.31 8.83 0.38
#